data_AF-A0A284S2W3-F1
#
_entry.id   AF-A0A284S2W3-F1
#
_cell.length_a   1.000
_cell.length_b   1.000
_cell.length_c   1.000
_cell.angle_alpha   90.00
_cell.angle_beta   90.00
_cell.angle_gamma   90.00
#
_symmetry.space_group_name_H-M   'P 1'
#
loop_
_entity.id
_entity.type
_entity.pdbx_description
1 polymer ?
#
loop_
_entity_poly.entity_id
_entity_poly.type
_entity_poly.pdbx_seq_one_letter_code
_entity_poly.pdbx_strand_id
1 'polypeptide(L)'
;MPGKTIKWSGGDKFVIHIKTAAAKRGARLSHPKRHPVTLEHLFTLCEGLQTSNSFDVAVWAVALCAFWGCCRLGELTIPSRNAFDECLHVAKSAPISFRRHFGGAESAQFHIPWAKMEWQEGADLIFTSREDLCPVEALCAHLKANMDVPANAPFFTFKTSDSSWVPMTKDWFLK
;
A
#
# COMPACT_ATOMS: atom_id res chain seq x y z
N MET A 1 50.99 9.70 37.44
CA MET A 1 49.60 9.23 37.29
C MET A 1 49.16 9.54 35.86
N PRO A 2 49.05 8.55 34.96
CA PRO A 2 48.60 8.82 33.59
C PRO A 2 47.09 9.13 33.59
N GLY A 3 46.72 10.25 32.97
CA GLY A 3 45.34 10.71 32.85
C GLY A 3 44.52 9.76 31.98
N LYS A 4 43.38 9.30 32.50
CA LYS A 4 42.44 8.43 31.79
C LYS A 4 41.66 9.26 30.76
N THR A 5 42.06 9.20 29.50
CA THR A 5 41.31 9.85 28.42
C THR A 5 40.02 9.05 28.16
N ILE A 6 38.87 9.62 28.51
CA ILE A 6 37.56 9.01 28.25
C ILE A 6 37.28 9.13 26.75
N LYS A 7 37.08 8.00 26.07
CA LYS A 7 36.73 7.96 24.65
C LYS A 7 35.33 8.54 24.45
N TRP A 8 35.22 9.63 23.71
CA TRP A 8 33.93 10.23 23.33
C TRP A 8 33.14 9.25 22.45
N SER A 9 31.91 8.92 22.85
CA SER A 9 31.05 7.94 22.16
C SER A 9 29.98 8.58 21.27
N GLY A 10 30.11 9.85 20.88
CA GLY A 10 29.02 10.51 20.15
C GLY A 10 28.85 10.09 18.68
N GLY A 11 29.68 9.16 18.20
CA GLY A 11 29.46 8.39 16.96
C GLY A 11 28.66 7.10 17.18
N ASP A 12 28.29 6.78 18.42
CA ASP A 12 27.36 5.69 18.72
C ASP A 12 26.01 5.95 18.05
N LYS A 13 25.47 4.93 17.38
CA LYS A 13 24.17 4.96 16.73
C LYS A 13 23.11 5.54 17.67
N PHE A 14 23.12 5.18 18.96
CA PHE A 14 22.14 5.68 19.91
C PHE A 14 22.20 7.22 20.07
N VAL A 15 23.41 7.78 20.19
CA VAL A 15 23.62 9.23 20.31
C VAL A 15 23.24 9.96 19.02
N ILE A 16 23.50 9.36 17.87
CA ILE A 16 23.09 9.90 16.56
C ILE A 16 21.55 9.94 16.45
N HIS A 17 20.85 8.88 16.86
CA HIS A 17 19.39 8.83 16.82
C HIS A 17 18.76 9.85 17.77
N ILE A 18 19.30 10.02 18.99
CA ILE A 18 18.83 11.04 19.94
C ILE A 18 19.03 12.45 19.39
N LYS A 19 20.22 12.76 18.83
CA LYS A 19 20.49 14.06 18.22
C LYS A 19 19.55 14.34 17.04
N THR A 20 19.29 13.34 16.20
CA THR A 20 18.36 13.45 15.07
C THR A 20 16.92 13.67 15.54
N ALA A 21 16.47 12.96 16.58
CA ALA A 21 15.15 13.14 17.15
C ALA A 21 14.98 14.52 17.82
N ALA A 22 16.00 14.99 18.53
CA ALA A 22 16.02 16.33 19.13
C ALA A 22 15.97 17.43 18.07
N ALA A 23 16.73 17.30 16.98
CA ALA A 23 16.67 18.22 15.85
C ALA A 23 15.28 18.26 15.19
N LYS A 24 14.61 17.10 15.09
CA LYS A 24 13.23 17.01 14.57
C LYS A 24 12.18 17.65 15.48
N ARG A 25 12.41 17.72 16.80
CA ARG A 25 11.49 18.40 17.75
C ARG A 25 11.46 19.92 17.57
N GLY A 26 12.53 20.52 17.06
CA GLY A 26 12.60 21.96 16.75
C GLY A 26 12.20 22.32 15.31
N ALA A 27 12.02 21.33 14.44
CA ALA A 27 11.55 21.56 13.07
C ALA A 27 10.05 21.87 13.09
N ARG A 28 9.67 23.08 12.64
CA ARG A 28 8.27 23.38 12.34
C ARG A 28 7.76 22.33 11.36
N LEU A 29 6.70 21.62 11.72
CA LEU A 29 6.00 20.71 10.81
C LEU A 29 5.51 21.55 9.62
N SER A 30 6.16 21.41 8.47
CA SER A 30 5.94 22.27 7.28
C SER A 30 4.56 22.08 6.64
N HIS A 31 3.86 20.98 6.95
CA HIS A 31 2.54 20.69 6.38
C HIS A 31 1.43 20.74 7.43
N PRO A 32 0.28 21.36 7.09
CA PRO A 32 -0.91 21.28 7.92
C PRO A 32 -1.34 19.82 8.09
N LYS A 33 -1.96 19.51 9.23
CA LYS A 33 -2.56 18.19 9.46
C LYS A 33 -3.59 17.92 8.36
N ARG A 34 -3.46 16.77 7.70
CA ARG A 34 -4.42 16.33 6.68
C ARG A 34 -5.61 15.68 7.39
N HIS A 35 -6.82 15.94 6.90
CA HIS A 35 -8.02 15.26 7.38
C HIS A 35 -7.96 13.76 7.02
N PRO A 36 -8.55 12.88 7.85
CA PRO A 36 -8.65 11.47 7.51
C PRO A 36 -9.55 11.28 6.27
N VAL A 37 -9.30 10.21 5.53
CA VAL A 37 -10.25 9.71 4.53
C VAL A 37 -11.46 9.15 5.27
N THR A 38 -12.68 9.42 4.81
CA THR A 38 -13.93 8.99 5.43
C THR A 38 -14.71 8.09 4.47
N LEU A 39 -15.79 7.46 4.95
CA LEU A 39 -16.64 6.63 4.11
C LEU A 39 -17.31 7.46 3.01
N GLU A 40 -17.68 8.72 3.29
CA GLU A 40 -18.26 9.63 2.30
C GLU A 40 -17.30 9.86 1.13
N HIS A 41 -16.00 10.00 1.40
CA HIS A 41 -15.00 10.10 0.32
C HIS A 41 -14.96 8.85 -0.56
N LEU A 42 -15.14 7.65 0.02
CA LEU A 42 -15.15 6.40 -0.75
C LEU A 42 -16.43 6.26 -1.57
N PHE A 43 -17.58 6.66 -1.03
CA PHE A 43 -18.83 6.70 -1.80
C PHE A 43 -18.73 7.68 -2.97
N THR A 44 -18.27 8.91 -2.74
CA THR A 44 -18.06 9.89 -3.82
C THR A 44 -17.05 9.40 -4.85
N LEU A 45 -15.98 8.72 -4.41
CA LEU A 45 -15.04 8.09 -5.34
C LEU A 45 -15.74 7.03 -6.19
N CYS A 46 -16.51 6.13 -5.58
CA CYS A 46 -17.22 5.07 -6.29
C CYS A 46 -18.19 5.61 -7.35
N GLU A 47 -18.89 6.72 -7.08
CA GLU A 47 -19.81 7.36 -8.02
C GLU A 47 -19.12 7.87 -9.29
N GLY A 48 -17.83 8.22 -9.21
CA GLY A 48 -17.04 8.73 -10.34
C GLY A 48 -16.30 7.65 -11.14
N LEU A 49 -16.25 6.41 -10.66
CA LEU A 49 -15.46 5.33 -11.27
C LEU A 49 -16.30 4.47 -12.22
N GLN A 50 -15.70 4.06 -13.35
CA GLN A 50 -16.34 3.18 -14.32
C GLN A 50 -15.90 1.73 -14.14
N THR A 51 -16.82 0.82 -13.85
CA THR A 51 -16.51 -0.60 -13.62
C THR A 51 -16.01 -1.35 -14.87
N SER A 52 -16.23 -0.81 -16.07
CA SER A 52 -15.68 -1.34 -17.32
C SER A 52 -14.25 -0.87 -17.60
N ASN A 53 -13.79 0.18 -16.93
CA ASN A 53 -12.44 0.72 -17.08
C ASN A 53 -11.47 0.03 -16.12
N SER A 54 -10.48 -0.64 -16.69
CA SER A 54 -9.46 -1.38 -15.94
C SER A 54 -8.67 -0.48 -14.97
N PHE A 55 -8.41 0.79 -15.32
CA PHE A 55 -7.76 1.76 -14.44
C PHE A 55 -8.62 2.07 -13.23
N ASP A 56 -9.89 2.40 -13.44
CA ASP A 56 -10.84 2.76 -12.38
C ASP A 56 -11.07 1.59 -11.42
N VAL A 57 -11.15 0.36 -11.94
CA VAL A 57 -11.23 -0.85 -11.11
C VAL A 57 -9.97 -1.02 -10.24
N ALA A 58 -8.78 -0.73 -10.78
CA ALA A 58 -7.54 -0.79 -10.00
C ALA A 58 -7.47 0.33 -8.94
N VAL A 59 -7.91 1.55 -9.27
CA VAL A 59 -8.06 2.66 -8.30
C VAL A 59 -9.00 2.23 -7.18
N TRP A 60 -10.15 1.65 -7.52
CA TRP A 60 -11.13 1.22 -6.54
C TRP A 60 -10.57 0.17 -5.57
N ALA A 61 -9.90 -0.85 -6.11
CA ALA A 61 -9.30 -1.89 -5.30
C ALA A 61 -8.19 -1.33 -4.38
N VAL A 62 -7.33 -0.45 -4.87
CA VAL A 62 -6.30 0.20 -4.05
C VAL A 62 -6.93 1.06 -2.95
N ALA A 63 -7.97 1.83 -3.25
CA ALA A 63 -8.64 2.70 -2.28
C ALA A 63 -9.24 1.89 -1.12
N LEU A 64 -9.99 0.83 -1.44
CA LEU A 64 -10.61 -0.01 -0.42
C LEU A 64 -9.58 -0.84 0.36
N CYS A 65 -8.55 -1.37 -0.30
CA CYS A 65 -7.46 -2.08 0.39
C CYS A 65 -6.69 -1.13 1.33
N ALA A 66 -6.36 0.08 0.89
CA ALA A 66 -5.67 1.05 1.74
C ALA A 66 -6.52 1.46 2.95
N PHE A 67 -7.82 1.71 2.73
CA PHE A 67 -8.73 2.13 3.77
C PHE A 67 -9.00 1.02 4.80
N TRP A 68 -9.41 -0.17 4.35
CA TRP A 68 -9.78 -1.27 5.25
C TRP A 68 -8.57 -2.04 5.81
N GLY A 69 -7.46 -2.07 5.07
CA GLY A 69 -6.21 -2.69 5.51
C GLY A 69 -5.34 -1.76 6.35
N CYS A 70 -5.75 -0.50 6.56
CA CYS A 70 -4.96 0.54 7.22
C CYS A 70 -3.55 0.70 6.61
N CYS A 71 -3.42 0.43 5.31
CA CYS A 71 -2.15 0.44 4.60
C CYS A 71 -1.78 1.84 4.16
N ARG A 72 -0.49 2.13 4.08
CA ARG A 72 -0.03 3.30 3.33
C ARG A 72 -0.20 3.02 1.85
N LEU A 73 -0.53 4.06 1.10
CA LEU A 73 -0.63 3.96 -0.35
C LEU A 73 0.67 3.45 -1.00
N GLY A 74 1.84 3.77 -0.42
CA GLY A 74 3.13 3.28 -0.90
C GLY A 74 3.41 1.79 -0.62
N GLU A 75 2.61 1.13 0.21
CA GLU A 75 2.68 -0.33 0.44
C GLU A 75 1.90 -1.09 -0.65
N LEU A 76 0.98 -0.40 -1.36
CA LEU A 76 0.13 -0.97 -2.41
C LEU A 76 0.47 -0.46 -3.82
N THR A 77 1.22 0.63 -3.95
CA THR A 77 1.53 1.28 -5.24
C THR A 77 3.03 1.34 -5.47
N ILE A 78 3.42 1.51 -6.74
CA ILE A 78 4.82 1.62 -7.14
C ILE A 78 5.25 3.10 -7.20
N PRO A 79 6.49 3.47 -6.84
CA PRO A 79 6.97 4.86 -6.93
C PRO A 79 6.96 5.44 -8.34
N SER A 80 7.25 4.62 -9.36
CA SER A 80 7.23 5.00 -10.77
C SER A 80 7.07 3.77 -11.67
N ARG A 81 6.76 3.96 -12.95
CA ARG A 81 6.49 2.85 -13.90
C ARG A 81 7.59 1.78 -13.96
N ASN A 82 8.85 2.16 -13.76
CA ASN A 82 10.00 1.27 -13.88
C ASN A 82 10.66 0.94 -12.54
N ALA A 83 10.01 1.26 -11.40
CA ALA A 83 10.56 1.07 -10.06
C ALA A 83 9.96 -0.15 -9.34
N PHE A 84 9.48 -1.15 -10.09
CA PHE A 84 9.02 -2.40 -9.51
C PHE A 84 10.21 -3.22 -8.98
N ASP A 85 10.02 -3.79 -7.79
CA ASP A 85 10.99 -4.60 -7.06
C ASP A 85 10.18 -5.55 -6.19
N GLU A 86 10.29 -6.86 -6.41
CA GLU A 86 9.54 -7.89 -5.69
C GLU A 86 9.91 -7.97 -4.19
N CYS A 87 11.08 -7.45 -3.79
CA CYS A 87 11.46 -7.34 -2.37
C CYS A 87 10.68 -6.24 -1.64
N LEU A 88 10.10 -5.29 -2.37
CA LEU A 88 9.42 -4.11 -1.82
C LEU A 88 7.94 -4.05 -2.17
N HIS A 89 7.53 -4.74 -3.23
CA HIS A 89 6.22 -4.59 -3.83
C HIS A 89 5.60 -5.95 -4.14
N VAL A 90 4.29 -6.04 -3.98
CA VAL A 90 3.54 -7.26 -4.30
C VAL A 90 3.56 -7.49 -5.82
N ALA A 91 4.00 -8.67 -6.25
CA ALA A 91 3.85 -9.14 -7.62
C ALA A 91 2.44 -9.70 -7.86
N LYS A 92 1.95 -9.67 -9.09
CA LYS A 92 0.66 -10.29 -9.46
C LYS A 92 0.66 -11.81 -9.25
N SER A 93 1.82 -12.44 -9.29
CA SER A 93 2.04 -13.86 -8.95
C SER A 93 1.89 -14.17 -7.46
N ALA A 94 1.85 -13.16 -6.58
CA ALA A 94 1.74 -13.36 -5.15
C ALA A 94 0.45 -14.14 -4.81
N PRO A 95 0.53 -15.14 -3.91
CA PRO A 95 -0.62 -15.93 -3.56
C PRO A 95 -1.68 -15.07 -2.86
N ILE A 96 -2.91 -15.16 -3.36
CA ILE A 96 -4.09 -14.59 -2.72
C ILE A 96 -5.04 -15.71 -2.31
N SER A 97 -5.47 -15.67 -1.04
CA SER A 97 -6.39 -16.64 -0.46
C SER A 97 -7.76 -16.01 -0.30
N PHE A 98 -8.76 -16.56 -0.97
CA PHE A 98 -10.18 -16.28 -0.68
C PHE A 98 -10.76 -17.39 0.19
N ARG A 99 -11.33 -17.04 1.34
CA ARG A 99 -11.94 -18.00 2.28
C ARG A 99 -13.36 -17.61 2.61
N ARG A 100 -14.25 -18.60 2.60
CA ARG A 100 -15.62 -18.48 3.10
C ARG A 100 -15.68 -19.03 4.52
N HIS A 101 -16.22 -18.23 5.44
CA HIS A 101 -16.33 -18.53 6.86
C HIS A 101 -17.74 -19.02 7.21
N PHE A 102 -17.85 -19.58 8.41
CA PHE A 102 -19.15 -19.93 8.97
C PHE A 102 -20.03 -18.68 9.10
N GLY A 103 -21.31 -18.80 8.74
CA GLY A 103 -22.23 -17.66 8.68
C GLY A 103 -22.21 -16.89 7.35
N GLY A 104 -21.45 -17.36 6.35
CA GLY A 104 -21.53 -16.84 4.98
C GLY A 104 -20.60 -15.66 4.67
N ALA A 105 -19.87 -15.14 5.66
CA ALA A 105 -18.87 -14.11 5.45
C ALA A 105 -17.70 -14.62 4.60
N GLU A 106 -17.17 -13.78 3.71
CA GLU A 106 -15.99 -14.08 2.91
C GLU A 106 -14.81 -13.22 3.34
N SER A 107 -13.61 -13.67 3.04
CA SER A 107 -12.39 -12.90 3.29
C SER A 107 -11.37 -13.10 2.18
N ALA A 108 -10.54 -12.10 1.97
CA ALA A 108 -9.38 -12.16 1.09
C ALA A 108 -8.11 -11.86 1.89
N GLN A 109 -7.03 -12.55 1.58
CA GLN A 109 -5.74 -12.36 2.23
C GLN A 109 -4.59 -12.43 1.22
N PHE A 110 -3.66 -11.49 1.30
CA PHE A 110 -2.37 -11.54 0.60
C PHE A 110 -1.27 -10.88 1.44
N HIS A 111 -0.01 -11.21 1.12
CA HIS A 111 1.16 -10.72 1.83
C HIS A 111 1.79 -9.51 1.12
N ILE A 112 2.16 -8.47 1.87
CA ILE A 112 2.97 -7.35 1.39
C ILE A 112 4.44 -7.55 1.79
N PRO A 113 5.41 -7.54 0.85
CA PRO A 113 6.83 -7.78 1.17
C PRO A 113 7.48 -6.73 2.08
N TRP A 114 6.93 -5.51 2.07
CA TRP A 114 7.47 -4.40 2.83
C TRP A 114 6.37 -3.66 3.60
N ALA A 115 6.49 -3.67 4.92
CA ALA A 115 5.65 -2.90 5.81
C ALA A 115 6.52 -2.03 6.73
N LYS A 116 6.03 -0.86 7.12
CA LYS A 116 6.86 0.12 7.86
C LYS A 116 7.44 -0.45 9.17
N MET A 117 6.71 -1.31 9.87
CA MET A 117 7.09 -1.76 11.21
C MET A 117 7.85 -3.09 11.16
N GLU A 118 7.47 -3.95 10.21
CA GLU A 118 7.95 -5.32 10.00
C GLU A 118 9.09 -5.38 8.97
N TRP A 119 9.35 -4.28 8.27
CA TRP A 119 10.43 -4.13 7.28
C TRP A 119 10.34 -5.24 6.22
N GLN A 120 11.39 -6.04 6.06
CA GLN A 120 11.49 -7.12 5.07
C GLN A 120 10.71 -8.38 5.46
N GLU A 121 10.22 -8.48 6.70
CA GLU A 121 9.30 -9.58 7.07
C GLU A 121 7.91 -9.39 6.46
N GLY A 122 7.60 -8.16 6.03
CA GLY A 122 6.33 -7.84 5.41
C GLY A 122 5.16 -7.93 6.37
N ALA A 123 3.94 -7.94 5.83
CA ALA A 123 2.73 -8.09 6.62
C ALA A 123 1.62 -8.78 5.81
N ASP A 124 0.73 -9.49 6.51
CA ASP A 124 -0.47 -10.03 5.89
C ASP A 124 -1.60 -9.01 5.93
N LEU A 125 -2.15 -8.70 4.76
CA LEU A 125 -3.37 -7.91 4.64
C LEU A 125 -4.56 -8.86 4.57
N ILE A 126 -5.50 -8.70 5.50
CA ILE A 126 -6.71 -9.52 5.59
C ILE A 126 -7.92 -8.59 5.48
N PHE A 127 -8.79 -8.90 4.52
CA PHE A 127 -10.01 -8.17 4.24
C PHE A 127 -11.22 -9.06 4.46
N THR A 128 -12.27 -8.52 5.07
CA THR A 128 -13.56 -9.22 5.24
C THR A 128 -14.60 -8.62 4.31
N SER A 129 -15.49 -9.45 3.78
CA SER A 129 -16.61 -9.02 2.94
C SER A 129 -17.53 -8.06 3.70
N ARG A 130 -18.09 -7.10 2.99
CA ARG A 130 -19.01 -6.07 3.50
C ARG A 130 -20.17 -5.90 2.54
N GLU A 131 -21.30 -5.39 3.01
CA GLU A 131 -22.45 -5.06 2.17
C GLU A 131 -22.12 -3.89 1.23
N ASP A 132 -21.60 -2.80 1.78
CA ASP A 132 -21.11 -1.65 1.03
C ASP A 132 -19.59 -1.53 1.09
N LEU A 133 -19.00 -0.90 0.06
CA LEU A 133 -17.57 -0.58 -0.01
C LEU A 133 -16.70 -1.83 0.24
N CYS A 134 -17.10 -2.96 -0.37
CA CYS A 134 -16.54 -4.27 -0.09
C CYS A 134 -15.13 -4.45 -0.68
N PRO A 135 -14.08 -4.57 0.15
CA PRO A 135 -12.71 -4.75 -0.34
C PRO A 135 -12.51 -6.09 -1.04
N VAL A 136 -13.23 -7.14 -0.62
CA VAL A 136 -13.13 -8.48 -1.22
C VAL A 136 -13.66 -8.46 -2.66
N GLU A 137 -14.80 -7.82 -2.88
CA GLU A 137 -15.39 -7.69 -4.22
C GLU A 137 -14.54 -6.83 -5.14
N ALA A 138 -14.04 -5.69 -4.65
CA ALA A 138 -13.16 -4.83 -5.44
C ALA A 138 -11.85 -5.54 -5.83
N LEU A 139 -11.27 -6.33 -4.91
CA LEU A 139 -10.08 -7.12 -5.18
C LEU A 139 -10.35 -8.22 -6.21
N CYS A 140 -11.49 -8.92 -6.10
CA CYS A 140 -11.95 -9.87 -7.11
C CYS A 140 -12.16 -9.21 -8.48
N ALA A 141 -12.79 -8.04 -8.53
CA ALA A 141 -13.02 -7.28 -9.76
C ALA A 141 -11.70 -6.89 -10.41
N HIS A 142 -10.73 -6.40 -9.62
CA HIS A 142 -9.38 -6.08 -10.09
C HIS A 142 -8.65 -7.27 -10.71
N LEU A 143 -8.64 -8.41 -10.02
CA LEU A 143 -8.00 -9.62 -10.55
C LEU A 143 -8.65 -10.10 -11.85
N LYS A 144 -9.97 -10.00 -11.96
CA LYS A 144 -10.71 -10.37 -13.18
C LYS A 144 -10.44 -9.40 -14.33
N ALA A 145 -10.53 -8.09 -14.07
CA ALA A 145 -10.32 -7.06 -15.08
C ALA A 145 -8.89 -7.09 -15.64
N ASN A 146 -7.92 -7.49 -14.82
CA ASN A 146 -6.49 -7.47 -15.14
C ASN A 146 -5.87 -8.87 -15.28
N MET A 147 -6.68 -9.88 -15.61
CA MET A 147 -6.25 -11.28 -15.63
C MET A 147 -5.08 -11.54 -16.60
N ASP A 148 -5.10 -10.91 -17.77
CA ASP A 148 -4.14 -11.11 -18.87
C ASP A 148 -2.77 -10.46 -18.61
N VAL A 149 -2.64 -9.68 -17.53
CA VAL A 149 -1.38 -9.02 -17.16
C VAL A 149 -0.35 -10.09 -16.75
N PRO A 150 0.93 -9.96 -17.15
CA PRO A 150 1.99 -10.89 -16.76
C PRO A 150 2.11 -11.09 -15.24
N ALA A 151 2.48 -12.30 -14.83
CA ALA A 151 2.55 -12.67 -13.41
C ALA A 151 3.64 -11.90 -12.63
N ASN A 152 4.70 -11.48 -13.31
CA ASN A 152 5.78 -10.66 -12.75
C ASN A 152 5.49 -9.15 -12.77
N ALA A 153 4.28 -8.73 -13.16
CA ALA A 153 3.89 -7.34 -13.04
C ALA A 153 3.52 -6.99 -11.59
N PRO A 154 3.53 -5.69 -11.22
CA PRO A 154 2.99 -5.24 -9.94
C PRO A 154 1.53 -5.67 -9.74
N PHE A 155 1.18 -6.03 -8.50
CA PHE A 155 -0.13 -6.58 -8.16
C PHE A 155 -1.29 -5.65 -8.54
N PHE A 156 -1.19 -4.37 -8.20
CA PHE A 156 -2.14 -3.35 -8.64
C PHE A 156 -1.67 -2.75 -9.98
N THR A 157 -1.93 -3.46 -11.06
CA THR A 157 -1.70 -3.04 -12.45
C THR A 157 -3.03 -2.96 -13.19
N PHE A 158 -3.13 -2.08 -14.17
CA PHE A 158 -4.28 -2.00 -15.07
C PHE A 158 -3.84 -2.09 -16.54
N LYS A 159 -4.75 -2.61 -17.37
CA LYS A 159 -4.59 -2.70 -18.82
C LYS A 159 -4.81 -1.33 -19.46
N THR A 160 -4.05 -1.05 -20.50
CA THR A 160 -4.21 0.14 -21.35
C THR A 160 -4.88 -0.22 -22.67
N SER A 161 -5.38 0.78 -23.38
CA SER A 161 -6.14 0.60 -24.64
C SER A 161 -5.35 -0.09 -25.76
N ASP A 162 -4.02 -0.01 -25.72
CA ASP A 162 -3.08 -0.66 -26.63
C ASP A 162 -2.79 -2.13 -26.26
N SER A 163 -3.58 -2.72 -25.35
CA SER A 163 -3.35 -4.07 -24.80
C SER A 163 -2.01 -4.22 -24.05
N SER A 164 -1.36 -3.11 -23.72
CA SER A 164 -0.26 -3.06 -22.75
C SER A 164 -0.81 -2.98 -21.32
N TRP A 165 0.09 -2.75 -20.37
CA TRP A 165 -0.26 -2.58 -18.96
C TRP A 165 0.63 -1.54 -18.30
N VAL A 166 0.11 -0.93 -17.24
CA VAL A 166 0.80 0.09 -16.45
C VAL A 166 0.55 -0.19 -14.97
N PRO A 167 1.60 -0.14 -14.12
CA PRO A 167 1.41 -0.31 -12.69
C PRO A 167 0.75 0.92 -12.08
N MET A 168 -0.06 0.70 -11.05
CA MET A 168 -0.61 1.79 -10.26
C MET A 168 0.53 2.50 -9.53
N THR A 169 0.71 3.77 -9.85
CA THR A 169 1.67 4.64 -9.15
C THR A 169 0.93 5.55 -8.19
N LYS A 170 1.62 5.96 -7.12
CA LYS A 170 1.07 6.90 -6.15
C LYS A 170 0.61 8.21 -6.80
N ASP A 171 1.36 8.69 -7.78
CA ASP A 171 1.06 9.95 -8.48
C ASP A 171 -0.16 9.83 -9.40
N TRP A 172 -0.42 8.65 -9.96
CA TRP A 172 -1.66 8.43 -10.72
C TRP A 172 -2.87 8.32 -9.82
N PHE A 173 -2.73 7.64 -8.67
CA PHE A 173 -3.82 7.47 -7.72
C PHE A 173 -4.28 8.78 -7.07
N LEU A 174 -3.39 9.77 -6.90
CA LEU A 174 -3.67 11.02 -6.20
C LEU A 174 -4.00 12.21 -7.12
N LYS A 175 -4.13 11.98 -8.43
CA LYS A 175 -4.50 13.01 -9.41
C LYS A 175 -6.00 12.96 -9.70
#